data_AF-A0A3N5FHX0-F1
#
_entry.id   AF-A0A3N5FHX0-F1
#
_cell.length_a   1.000
_cell.length_b   1.000
_cell.length_c   1.000
_cell.angle_alpha   90.00
_cell.angle_beta   90.00
_cell.angle_gamma   90.00
#
_symmetry.space_group_name_H-M   'P 1'
#
loop_
_entity.id
_entity.type
_entity.pdbx_description
1 polymer ?
#
loop_
_entity_poly.entity_id
_entity_poly.type
_entity_poly.pdbx_seq_one_letter_code
_entity_poly.pdbx_strand_id
1 'polypeptide(L)'
;MATPAFQLNHQFIDQLWEKISTPQDASSNASIFHSVFLKGNAPTPAHLALIIEVAYWASFATEEGNSVTASLLLRESEHTSDTFRFDTPLEFSSKTLVKLGPALETPKADIGVWPDTNGTLKIWGFTSASYELIKPDFWVQILGPGRILILYSGRSVAAVTGNQAVLINPKTIMQTMMPNISAQAKSSDIKLLNLLRFNAILKIAQQMRAHGRGGTILVVPENKNWMQSIKAPIKYTGGANFLDAESTPIARPSDDHAGIDQINQLIDEMNLPHQKDWIHTWQQVQQQCSRIARLTAVDGALV
;
A
#
# COMPACT_ATOMS: atom_id res chain seq x y z
N MET A 1 29.77 -26.83 5.20
CA MET A 1 29.08 -25.82 4.37
C MET A 1 27.63 -25.84 4.81
N ALA A 2 27.15 -24.78 5.47
CA ALA A 2 25.78 -24.73 5.96
C ALA A 2 24.84 -24.38 4.80
N THR A 3 23.93 -25.30 4.46
CA THR A 3 22.84 -25.05 3.52
C THR A 3 21.94 -23.94 4.10
N PRO A 4 21.64 -22.86 3.38
CA PRO A 4 20.77 -21.81 3.91
C PRO A 4 19.37 -22.38 4.17
N ALA A 5 18.83 -22.14 5.36
CA ALA A 5 17.58 -22.74 5.84
C ALA A 5 16.31 -22.24 5.10
N PHE A 6 16.46 -21.30 4.17
CA PHE A 6 15.43 -20.82 3.26
C PHE A 6 16.11 -20.41 1.95
N GLN A 7 15.81 -21.11 0.85
CA GLN A 7 16.11 -20.62 -0.50
C GLN A 7 14.83 -20.02 -1.06
N LEU A 8 14.85 -18.70 -1.31
CA LEU A 8 13.83 -18.09 -2.16
C LEU A 8 13.81 -18.84 -3.49
N ASN A 9 12.66 -19.41 -3.82
CA ASN A 9 12.48 -20.13 -5.07
C ASN A 9 12.83 -19.17 -6.22
N HIS A 10 13.86 -19.50 -7.01
CA HIS A 10 14.30 -18.68 -8.14
C HIS A 10 13.14 -18.39 -9.10
N GLN A 11 12.26 -19.37 -9.31
CA GLN A 11 11.05 -19.22 -10.11
C GLN A 11 10.12 -18.11 -9.58
N PHE A 12 10.01 -17.95 -8.26
CA PHE A 12 9.19 -16.89 -7.68
C PHE A 12 9.80 -15.50 -7.93
N ILE A 13 11.12 -15.37 -7.79
CA ILE A 13 11.82 -14.11 -8.08
C ILE A 13 11.65 -13.73 -9.55
N ASP A 14 11.83 -14.70 -10.46
CA ASP A 14 11.68 -14.47 -11.90
C ASP A 14 10.26 -14.02 -12.25
N GLN A 15 9.23 -14.74 -11.76
CA GLN A 15 7.84 -14.38 -11.99
C GLN A 15 7.46 -13.02 -11.39
N LEU A 16 8.00 -12.69 -10.20
CA LEU A 16 7.78 -11.40 -9.57
C LEU A 16 8.45 -10.27 -10.36
N TRP A 17 9.68 -10.48 -10.80
CA TRP A 17 10.41 -9.51 -11.63
C TRP A 17 9.71 -9.29 -12.97
N GLU A 18 9.27 -10.36 -13.63
CA GLU A 18 8.48 -10.28 -14.87
C GLU A 18 7.20 -9.48 -14.64
N LYS A 19 6.50 -9.71 -13.53
CA LYS A 19 5.28 -8.97 -13.16
C LYS A 19 5.52 -7.48 -12.91
N ILE A 20 6.66 -7.12 -12.32
CA ILE A 20 7.05 -5.73 -12.04
C ILE A 20 7.50 -5.03 -13.33
N SER A 21 8.20 -5.75 -14.21
CA SER A 21 8.84 -5.21 -15.41
C SER A 21 7.88 -5.11 -16.59
N THR A 22 6.96 -6.07 -16.73
CA THR A 22 6.00 -6.13 -17.83
C THR A 22 5.06 -4.93 -17.75
N PRO A 23 5.02 -4.07 -18.77
CA PRO A 23 3.97 -3.06 -18.91
C PRO A 23 2.64 -3.80 -18.94
N GLN A 24 1.72 -3.53 -18.00
CA GLN A 24 0.39 -4.12 -18.12
C GLN A 24 -0.27 -3.55 -19.38
N ASP A 25 -0.42 -4.40 -20.39
CA ASP A 25 -1.12 -4.07 -21.63
C ASP A 25 -2.48 -3.43 -21.36
N ALA A 26 -2.73 -2.39 -22.16
CA ALA A 26 -3.98 -1.66 -22.25
C ALA A 26 -5.11 -2.59 -22.72
N SER A 27 -5.73 -3.33 -21.80
CA SER A 27 -7.11 -3.77 -22.05
C SER A 27 -8.00 -2.53 -22.08
N SER A 28 -8.91 -2.45 -23.03
CA SER A 28 -9.70 -1.25 -23.39
C SER A 28 -10.55 -0.66 -22.26
N ASN A 29 -10.76 -1.38 -21.15
CA ASN A 29 -11.40 -0.88 -19.92
C ASN A 29 -10.40 -0.47 -18.81
N ALA A 30 -9.10 -0.62 -19.04
CA ALA A 30 -8.02 -0.35 -18.10
C ALA A 30 -7.25 0.97 -18.39
N SER A 31 -7.59 1.71 -19.45
CA SER A 31 -6.90 2.99 -19.78
C SER A 31 -7.08 4.07 -18.71
N ILE A 32 -8.20 4.04 -17.98
CA ILE A 32 -8.54 4.95 -16.88
C ILE A 32 -7.54 4.88 -15.72
N PHE A 33 -6.83 3.74 -15.56
CA PHE A 33 -5.99 3.47 -14.40
C PHE A 33 -4.51 3.62 -14.65
N HIS A 34 -4.07 3.53 -15.91
CA HIS A 34 -2.66 3.66 -16.22
C HIS A 34 -2.12 5.06 -15.85
N SER A 35 -3.00 6.07 -15.88
CA SER A 35 -2.68 7.45 -15.52
C SER A 35 -2.62 7.71 -14.01
N VAL A 36 -3.20 6.84 -13.17
CA VAL A 36 -3.20 6.97 -11.69
C VAL A 36 -2.01 6.23 -11.05
N PHE A 37 -1.59 5.11 -11.64
CA PHE A 37 -0.50 4.29 -11.11
C PHE A 37 0.81 4.63 -11.81
N LEU A 38 1.56 5.53 -11.21
CA LEU A 38 2.88 5.95 -11.70
C LEU A 38 3.88 4.79 -11.62
N LYS A 39 4.73 4.67 -12.65
CA LYS A 39 5.82 3.70 -12.69
C LYS A 39 7.07 4.34 -12.08
N GLY A 40 7.53 3.81 -10.96
CA GLY A 40 8.74 4.28 -10.28
C GLY A 40 9.94 3.38 -10.53
N ASN A 41 10.93 3.50 -9.65
CA ASN A 41 12.13 2.69 -9.62
C ASN A 41 11.79 1.21 -9.39
N ALA A 42 12.23 0.38 -10.33
CA ALA A 42 12.10 -1.07 -10.29
C ALA A 42 13.47 -1.72 -10.01
N PRO A 43 13.54 -2.79 -9.20
CA PRO A 43 14.78 -3.49 -8.92
C PRO A 43 15.24 -4.32 -10.12
N THR A 44 16.55 -4.49 -10.25
CA THR A 44 17.10 -5.60 -11.03
C THR A 44 16.74 -6.95 -10.38
N PRO A 45 16.77 -8.09 -11.10
CA PRO A 45 16.51 -9.39 -10.49
C PRO A 45 17.41 -9.69 -9.28
N ALA A 46 18.69 -9.30 -9.37
CA ALA A 46 19.66 -9.46 -8.28
C ALA A 46 19.30 -8.60 -7.06
N HIS A 47 18.95 -7.32 -7.28
CA HIS A 47 18.51 -6.45 -6.19
C HIS A 47 17.18 -6.91 -5.59
N LEU A 48 16.25 -7.40 -6.41
CA LEU A 48 14.96 -7.93 -5.96
C LEU A 48 15.18 -9.12 -5.00
N ALA A 49 15.99 -10.09 -5.41
CA ALA A 49 16.32 -11.25 -4.59
C ALA A 49 16.97 -10.82 -3.26
N LEU A 50 17.98 -9.94 -3.32
CA LEU A 50 18.69 -9.47 -2.14
C LEU A 50 17.80 -8.70 -1.17
N ILE A 51 16.93 -7.80 -1.67
CA ILE A 51 16.01 -7.04 -0.82
C ILE A 51 15.03 -7.98 -0.10
N ILE A 52 14.46 -8.94 -0.82
CA ILE A 52 13.51 -9.90 -0.26
C ILE A 52 14.21 -10.79 0.78
N GLU A 53 15.41 -11.29 0.48
CA GLU A 53 16.19 -12.11 1.41
C GLU A 53 16.53 -11.36 2.70
N VAL A 54 17.10 -10.15 2.58
CA VAL A 54 17.47 -9.30 3.72
C VAL A 54 16.25 -8.96 4.57
N ALA A 55 15.12 -8.59 3.93
CA ALA A 55 13.88 -8.30 4.62
C ALA A 55 13.28 -9.53 5.31
N TYR A 56 13.31 -10.69 4.63
CA TYR A 56 12.80 -11.94 5.18
C TYR A 56 13.58 -12.37 6.42
N TRP A 57 14.91 -12.33 6.39
CA TRP A 57 15.72 -12.67 7.56
C TRP A 57 15.59 -11.66 8.69
N ALA A 58 15.52 -10.36 8.38
CA ALA A 58 15.25 -9.34 9.39
C ALA A 58 13.88 -9.56 10.05
N SER A 59 12.88 -10.09 9.33
CA SER A 59 11.53 -10.31 9.85
C SER A 59 11.46 -11.29 11.03
N PHE A 60 12.36 -12.27 11.11
CA PHE A 60 12.42 -13.23 12.22
C PHE A 60 13.14 -12.71 13.45
N ALA A 61 13.86 -11.60 13.32
CA ALA A 61 14.60 -11.06 14.43
C ALA A 61 13.66 -10.38 15.43
N THR A 62 14.18 -10.26 16.64
CA THR A 62 13.59 -9.48 17.71
C THR A 62 14.64 -8.53 18.25
N GLU A 63 14.23 -7.31 18.58
CA GLU A 63 15.07 -6.31 19.23
C GLU A 63 14.32 -5.86 20.51
N GLU A 64 14.99 -5.91 21.65
CA GLU A 64 14.37 -5.62 22.97
C GLU A 64 13.10 -6.44 23.26
N GLY A 65 12.99 -7.64 22.70
CA GLY A 65 11.84 -8.54 22.85
C GLY A 65 10.65 -8.24 21.92
N ASN A 66 10.74 -7.21 21.09
CA ASN A 66 9.73 -6.88 20.08
C ASN A 66 10.13 -7.45 18.72
N SER A 67 9.15 -7.97 17.96
CA SER A 67 9.39 -8.38 16.58
C SER A 67 9.76 -7.18 15.72
N VAL A 68 10.79 -7.32 14.89
CA VAL A 68 11.25 -6.23 14.02
C VAL A 68 10.21 -5.98 12.93
N THR A 69 9.75 -4.72 12.84
CA THR A 69 9.01 -4.19 11.70
C THR A 69 9.86 -3.13 11.01
N ALA A 70 9.73 -3.02 9.69
CA ALA A 70 10.46 -2.04 8.89
C ALA A 70 9.77 -1.84 7.54
N SER A 71 10.13 -0.75 6.88
CA SER A 71 9.60 -0.36 5.58
C SER A 71 10.79 0.02 4.69
N LEU A 72 10.97 -0.62 3.54
CA LEU A 72 12.13 -0.44 2.66
C LEU A 72 11.69 0.14 1.32
N LEU A 73 12.20 1.32 0.97
CA LEU A 73 11.91 2.01 -0.29
C LEU A 73 13.15 1.98 -1.19
N LEU A 74 13.01 1.45 -2.41
CA LEU A 74 14.05 1.52 -3.43
C LEU A 74 13.94 2.85 -4.18
N ARG A 75 14.72 3.85 -3.75
CA ARG A 75 14.75 5.18 -4.37
C ARG A 75 16.12 5.80 -4.15
N GLU A 76 16.59 6.56 -5.12
CA GLU A 76 17.79 7.38 -4.95
C GLU A 76 17.58 8.41 -3.84
N SER A 77 18.66 8.78 -3.16
CA SER A 77 18.60 9.78 -2.10
C SER A 77 18.25 11.14 -2.72
N GLU A 78 17.03 11.61 -2.53
CA GLU A 78 16.65 12.98 -2.85
C GLU A 78 16.90 13.90 -1.66
N HIS A 79 17.45 15.08 -1.92
CA HIS A 79 17.61 16.13 -0.92
C HIS A 79 16.29 16.88 -0.75
N THR A 80 15.37 16.33 0.04
CA THR A 80 14.11 16.98 0.42
C THR A 80 14.09 17.22 1.93
N SER A 81 13.17 18.07 2.40
CA SER A 81 13.02 18.39 3.83
C SER A 81 12.66 17.18 4.69
N ASP A 82 12.14 16.12 4.07
CA ASP A 82 11.53 14.98 4.75
C ASP A 82 12.47 13.76 4.81
N THR A 83 13.71 13.91 4.31
CA THR A 83 14.74 12.87 4.30
C THR A 83 15.79 13.11 5.38
N PHE A 84 16.11 12.06 6.12
CA PHE A 84 17.30 12.00 6.96
C PHE A 84 18.35 11.15 6.24
N ARG A 85 19.54 11.71 6.04
CA ARG A 85 20.65 11.04 5.37
C ARG A 85 21.77 10.76 6.36
N PHE A 86 22.34 9.56 6.30
CA PHE A 86 23.56 9.26 7.03
C PHE A 86 24.76 9.89 6.33
N ASP A 87 25.71 10.41 7.10
CA ASP A 87 26.99 10.93 6.55
C ASP A 87 27.71 9.85 5.73
N THR A 88 27.67 8.62 6.22
CA THR A 88 28.16 7.42 5.53
C THR A 88 27.02 6.44 5.31
N PRO A 89 26.71 6.05 4.05
CA PRO A 89 25.70 5.03 3.77
C PRO A 89 26.00 3.73 4.50
N LEU A 90 24.98 3.15 5.12
CA LEU A 90 25.11 1.92 5.89
C LEU A 90 25.04 0.68 4.99
N GLU A 91 25.62 -0.41 5.45
CA GLU A 91 25.50 -1.71 4.80
C GLU A 91 24.04 -2.18 4.77
N PHE A 92 23.55 -2.57 3.59
CA PHE A 92 22.25 -3.19 3.45
C PHE A 92 22.30 -4.66 3.88
N SER A 93 22.03 -4.90 5.17
CA SER A 93 22.04 -6.23 5.78
C SER A 93 20.86 -6.40 6.73
N SER A 94 20.48 -7.65 7.02
CA SER A 94 19.42 -7.94 8.00
C SER A 94 19.77 -7.36 9.37
N LYS A 95 21.03 -7.48 9.81
CA LYS A 95 21.53 -6.91 11.06
C LYS A 95 21.34 -5.40 11.14
N THR A 96 21.57 -4.67 10.05
CA THR A 96 21.33 -3.22 10.00
C THR A 96 19.84 -2.91 10.11
N LEU A 97 18.99 -3.65 9.40
CA LEU A 97 17.53 -3.45 9.46
C LEU A 97 16.95 -3.74 10.84
N VAL A 98 17.45 -4.76 11.54
CA VAL A 98 17.03 -5.10 12.91
C VAL A 98 17.26 -3.95 13.87
N LYS A 99 18.39 -3.25 13.74
CA LYS A 99 18.72 -2.11 14.58
C LYS A 99 17.95 -0.84 14.21
N LEU A 100 17.72 -0.60 12.92
CA LEU A 100 17.04 0.61 12.45
C LEU A 100 15.51 0.53 12.58
N GLY A 101 14.92 -0.65 12.36
CA GLY A 101 13.47 -0.86 12.30
C GLY A 101 12.71 -0.25 13.48
N PRO A 102 13.05 -0.60 14.74
CA PRO A 102 12.34 -0.08 15.92
C PRO A 102 12.39 1.44 16.03
N ALA A 103 13.52 2.07 15.68
CA ALA A 103 13.68 3.52 15.73
C ALA A 103 12.82 4.27 14.70
N LEU A 104 12.33 3.56 13.67
CA LEU A 104 11.58 4.11 12.54
C LEU A 104 10.12 3.65 12.52
N GLU A 105 9.64 3.02 13.60
CA GLU A 105 8.26 2.56 13.71
C GLU A 105 7.31 3.68 14.16
N THR A 106 7.77 4.58 15.05
CA THR A 106 6.96 5.67 15.61
C THR A 106 7.76 6.99 15.71
N PRO A 107 7.52 7.98 14.83
CA PRO A 107 6.65 7.93 13.65
C PRO A 107 7.19 6.99 12.57
N LYS A 108 6.29 6.42 11.78
CA LYS A 108 6.66 5.48 10.72
C LYS A 108 7.48 6.17 9.63
N ALA A 109 8.66 5.64 9.33
CA ALA A 109 9.52 6.08 8.24
C ALA A 109 9.89 4.92 7.31
N ASP A 110 10.23 5.24 6.07
CA ASP A 110 10.72 4.29 5.08
C ASP A 110 12.24 4.38 4.96
N ILE A 111 12.92 3.26 5.19
CA ILE A 111 14.36 3.12 5.00
C ILE A 111 14.65 3.20 3.50
N GLY A 112 15.48 4.16 3.13
CA GLY A 112 15.89 4.39 1.76
C GLY A 112 17.06 3.50 1.36
N VAL A 113 16.87 2.73 0.29
CA VAL A 113 17.86 1.80 -0.25
C VAL A 113 18.17 2.19 -1.69
N TRP A 114 19.45 2.26 -2.05
CA TRP A 114 19.89 2.53 -3.42
C TRP A 114 21.25 1.86 -3.70
N PRO A 115 21.53 1.40 -4.94
CA PRO A 115 22.86 0.95 -5.32
C PRO A 115 23.89 2.08 -5.24
N ASP A 116 25.08 1.78 -4.73
CA ASP A 116 26.25 2.64 -4.84
C ASP A 116 26.86 2.61 -6.25
N THR A 117 27.98 3.31 -6.44
CA THR A 117 28.71 3.35 -7.73
C THR A 117 29.19 1.98 -8.21
N ASN A 118 29.28 1.00 -7.31
CA ASN A 118 29.66 -0.39 -7.64
C ASN A 118 28.44 -1.29 -7.84
N GLY A 119 27.22 -0.74 -7.80
CA GLY A 119 25.97 -1.48 -7.92
C GLY A 119 25.53 -2.21 -6.65
N THR A 120 26.24 -2.02 -5.52
CA THR A 120 25.92 -2.68 -4.26
C THR A 120 24.85 -1.88 -3.51
N LEU A 121 23.77 -2.54 -3.08
CA LEU A 121 22.72 -1.86 -2.32
C LEU A 121 23.26 -1.33 -0.98
N LYS A 122 22.98 -0.05 -0.71
CA LYS A 122 23.30 0.63 0.54
C LYS A 122 22.04 1.28 1.11
N ILE A 123 22.03 1.43 2.43
CA ILE A 123 21.04 2.26 3.11
C ILE A 123 21.60 3.68 3.16
N TRP A 124 20.99 4.60 2.42
CA TRP A 124 21.43 6.00 2.43
C TRP A 124 20.83 6.79 3.60
N GLY A 125 19.72 6.31 4.16
CA GLY A 125 18.97 7.05 5.17
C GLY A 125 17.54 6.54 5.32
N PHE A 126 16.65 7.45 5.71
CA PHE A 126 15.22 7.20 5.76
C PHE A 126 14.44 8.45 5.35
N THR A 127 13.24 8.24 4.84
CA THR A 127 12.29 9.31 4.56
C THR A 127 11.10 9.17 5.49
N SER A 128 10.59 10.28 6.01
CA SER A 128 9.27 10.27 6.65
C SER A 128 8.27 9.65 5.69
N ALA A 129 7.29 8.89 6.17
CA ALA A 129 6.27 8.32 5.31
C ALA A 129 5.55 9.45 4.55
N SER A 130 6.03 9.73 3.34
CA SER A 130 5.61 10.87 2.53
C SER A 130 4.10 10.80 2.32
N TYR A 131 3.44 11.95 2.27
CA TYR A 131 2.02 12.08 1.95
C TYR A 131 1.69 11.68 0.49
N GLU A 132 2.68 11.15 -0.25
CA GLU A 132 2.49 10.52 -1.55
C GLU A 132 1.30 9.56 -1.50
N LEU A 133 0.25 9.96 -2.22
CA LEU A 133 -1.03 9.23 -2.32
C LEU A 133 -0.80 7.79 -2.77
N ILE A 134 0.22 7.59 -3.62
CA ILE A 134 0.62 6.33 -4.24
C ILE A 134 2.14 6.35 -4.36
N LYS A 135 2.83 5.39 -3.73
CA LYS A 135 4.28 5.21 -3.90
C LYS A 135 4.56 4.46 -5.20
N PRO A 136 5.17 5.09 -6.21
CA PRO A 136 5.39 4.47 -7.51
C PRO A 136 6.49 3.42 -7.49
N ASP A 137 7.48 3.59 -6.61
CA ASP A 137 8.68 2.76 -6.54
C ASP A 137 8.43 1.40 -5.90
N PHE A 138 9.43 0.53 -6.04
CA PHE A 138 9.49 -0.74 -5.35
C PHE A 138 9.62 -0.56 -3.84
N TRP A 139 8.77 -1.27 -3.11
CA TRP A 139 8.58 -1.10 -1.69
C TRP A 139 8.36 -2.44 -0.99
N VAL A 140 9.04 -2.68 0.13
CA VAL A 140 8.87 -3.88 0.95
C VAL A 140 8.51 -3.52 2.37
N GLN A 141 7.46 -4.13 2.91
CA GLN A 141 7.07 -3.99 4.32
C GLN A 141 7.36 -5.27 5.08
N ILE A 142 8.12 -5.17 6.16
CA ILE A 142 8.28 -6.23 7.15
C ILE A 142 7.14 -6.10 8.17
N LEU A 143 6.29 -7.13 8.24
CA LEU A 143 5.06 -7.14 9.05
C LEU A 143 5.21 -7.95 10.36
N GLY A 144 6.33 -8.65 10.53
CA GLY A 144 6.61 -9.52 11.67
C GLY A 144 7.21 -10.86 11.22
N PRO A 145 7.33 -11.85 12.14
CA PRO A 145 8.07 -13.09 11.90
C PRO A 145 7.65 -13.84 10.64
N GLY A 146 8.55 -13.92 9.66
CA GLY A 146 8.35 -14.60 8.38
C GLY A 146 7.30 -13.95 7.48
N ARG A 147 6.93 -12.68 7.73
CA ARG A 147 5.86 -11.97 7.01
C ARG A 147 6.40 -10.70 6.37
N ILE A 148 6.50 -10.73 5.04
CA ILE A 148 6.84 -9.54 4.26
C ILE A 148 5.81 -9.32 3.15
N LEU A 149 5.49 -8.06 2.89
CA LEU A 149 4.63 -7.64 1.80
C LEU A 149 5.45 -6.85 0.78
N ILE A 150 5.29 -7.18 -0.50
CA ILE A 150 6.01 -6.56 -1.59
C ILE A 150 5.02 -5.74 -2.41
N LEU A 151 5.35 -4.47 -2.61
CA LEU A 151 4.54 -3.49 -3.28
C LEU A 151 5.33 -2.82 -4.40
N TYR A 152 4.63 -2.46 -5.47
CA TYR A 152 5.17 -1.70 -6.57
C TYR A 152 4.06 -0.93 -7.26
N SER A 153 4.31 0.32 -7.66
CA SER A 153 3.30 1.18 -8.28
C SER A 153 2.01 1.25 -7.44
N GLY A 154 2.17 1.44 -6.13
CA GLY A 154 1.08 1.52 -5.16
C GLY A 154 0.24 0.25 -4.93
N ARG A 155 0.65 -0.90 -5.49
CA ARG A 155 -0.12 -2.14 -5.42
C ARG A 155 0.69 -3.23 -4.73
N SER A 156 0.00 -4.06 -3.93
CA SER A 156 0.58 -5.32 -3.44
C SER A 156 0.76 -6.28 -4.61
N VAL A 157 2.00 -6.66 -4.92
CA VAL A 157 2.33 -7.54 -6.05
C VAL A 157 2.71 -8.94 -5.60
N ALA A 158 3.19 -9.09 -4.37
CA ALA A 158 3.47 -10.38 -3.75
C ALA A 158 3.49 -10.29 -2.22
N ALA A 159 3.37 -11.43 -1.56
CA ALA A 159 3.58 -11.56 -0.12
C ALA A 159 4.37 -12.84 0.18
N VAL A 160 5.16 -12.81 1.24
CA VAL A 160 5.76 -14.00 1.83
C VAL A 160 5.19 -14.17 3.24
N THR A 161 4.77 -15.39 3.58
CA THR A 161 4.25 -15.76 4.89
C THR A 161 4.78 -17.12 5.28
N GLY A 162 5.61 -17.17 6.32
CA GLY A 162 6.31 -18.39 6.72
C GLY A 162 7.22 -18.89 5.61
N ASN A 163 6.91 -20.07 5.07
CA ASN A 163 7.63 -20.69 3.96
C ASN A 163 6.94 -20.53 2.59
N GLN A 164 5.85 -19.76 2.52
CA GLN A 164 5.08 -19.57 1.29
C GLN A 164 5.29 -18.18 0.72
N ALA A 165 5.62 -18.12 -0.57
CA ALA A 165 5.65 -16.89 -1.35
C ALA A 165 4.50 -16.94 -2.37
N VAL A 166 3.67 -15.90 -2.39
CA VAL A 166 2.45 -15.85 -3.21
C VAL A 166 2.45 -14.57 -4.04
N LEU A 167 2.23 -14.70 -5.33
CA LEU A 167 1.98 -13.56 -6.22
C LEU A 167 0.55 -13.08 -6.05
N ILE A 168 0.38 -11.78 -5.88
CA ILE A 168 -0.93 -11.15 -5.72
C ILE A 168 -1.35 -10.60 -7.07
N ASN A 169 -2.59 -10.87 -7.51
CA ASN A 169 -3.15 -10.21 -8.69
C ASN A 169 -4.09 -9.08 -8.27
N PRO A 170 -3.66 -7.79 -8.37
CA PRO A 170 -4.49 -6.66 -7.98
C PRO A 170 -5.79 -6.57 -8.79
N LYS A 171 -5.77 -7.04 -10.05
CA LYS A 171 -6.96 -7.02 -10.92
C LYS A 171 -8.08 -7.88 -10.35
N THR A 172 -7.75 -9.04 -9.77
CA THR A 172 -8.74 -9.95 -9.18
C THR A 172 -9.48 -9.29 -8.02
N ILE A 173 -8.76 -8.66 -7.09
CA ILE A 173 -9.37 -7.96 -5.94
C ILE A 173 -10.32 -6.87 -6.42
N MET A 174 -9.87 -6.07 -7.39
CA MET A 174 -10.69 -5.01 -7.97
C MET A 174 -11.93 -5.56 -8.69
N GLN A 175 -11.78 -6.58 -9.54
CA GLN A 175 -12.89 -7.21 -10.25
C GLN A 175 -13.93 -7.83 -9.31
N THR A 176 -13.50 -8.35 -8.16
CA THR A 176 -14.40 -8.90 -7.14
C THR A 176 -15.11 -7.82 -6.33
N MET A 177 -14.44 -6.71 -6.00
CA MET A 177 -15.01 -5.66 -5.14
C MET A 177 -15.80 -4.60 -5.91
N MET A 178 -15.34 -4.22 -7.10
CA MET A 178 -15.90 -3.10 -7.87
C MET A 178 -17.39 -3.23 -8.15
N PRO A 179 -17.94 -4.41 -8.51
CA PRO A 179 -19.38 -4.56 -8.73
C PRO A 179 -20.21 -4.18 -7.50
N ASN A 180 -19.77 -4.56 -6.30
CA ASN A 180 -20.45 -4.24 -5.04
C ASN A 180 -20.33 -2.75 -4.70
N ILE A 181 -19.19 -2.13 -5.00
CA ILE A 181 -18.97 -0.68 -4.81
C ILE A 181 -19.84 0.12 -5.79
N SER A 182 -19.89 -0.30 -7.07
CA SER A 182 -20.67 0.39 -8.09
C SER A 182 -22.17 0.21 -7.92
N ALA A 183 -22.63 -0.94 -7.41
CA ALA A 183 -24.05 -1.17 -7.13
C ALA A 183 -24.62 -0.20 -6.07
N GLN A 184 -23.76 0.38 -5.24
CA GLN A 184 -24.12 1.39 -4.23
C GLN A 184 -24.08 2.83 -4.77
N ALA A 185 -23.63 3.05 -6.01
CA ALA A 185 -23.65 4.37 -6.62
C ALA A 185 -25.07 4.69 -7.11
N LYS A 186 -25.70 5.73 -6.54
CA LYS A 186 -27.06 6.17 -6.90
C LYS A 186 -27.16 6.75 -8.33
N SER A 187 -26.04 6.94 -9.02
CA SER A 187 -25.96 7.49 -10.39
C SER A 187 -24.89 6.77 -11.22
N SER A 188 -25.11 6.72 -12.54
CA SER A 188 -24.23 6.11 -13.54
C SER A 188 -22.83 6.72 -13.64
N ASP A 189 -22.63 7.95 -13.12
CA ASP A 189 -21.52 8.81 -13.54
C ASP A 189 -20.47 9.18 -12.48
N ILE A 190 -20.20 8.35 -11.48
CA ILE A 190 -19.05 8.64 -10.61
C ILE A 190 -18.07 7.47 -10.48
N LYS A 191 -17.42 7.17 -11.62
CA LYS A 191 -16.23 6.29 -11.69
C LYS A 191 -15.18 6.71 -10.67
N LEU A 192 -14.95 8.02 -10.48
CA LEU A 192 -13.98 8.53 -9.51
C LEU A 192 -14.32 8.17 -8.07
N LEU A 193 -15.53 8.44 -7.61
CA LEU A 193 -15.95 8.18 -6.21
C LEU A 193 -15.89 6.70 -5.86
N ASN A 194 -16.23 5.82 -6.81
CA ASN A 194 -16.07 4.38 -6.64
C ASN A 194 -14.60 3.98 -6.47
N LEU A 195 -13.68 4.66 -7.15
CA LEU A 195 -12.24 4.48 -6.95
C LEU A 195 -11.75 5.00 -5.62
N LEU A 196 -12.30 6.12 -5.17
CA LEU A 196 -11.99 6.66 -3.85
C LEU A 196 -12.43 5.68 -2.75
N ARG A 197 -13.64 5.11 -2.90
CA ARG A 197 -14.18 4.07 -2.00
C ARG A 197 -13.34 2.80 -2.01
N PHE A 198 -12.96 2.32 -3.20
CA PHE A 198 -12.07 1.17 -3.33
C PHE A 198 -10.72 1.40 -2.63
N ASN A 199 -10.10 2.56 -2.87
CA ASN A 199 -8.83 2.92 -2.23
C ASN A 199 -8.97 3.08 -0.71
N ALA A 200 -10.09 3.62 -0.22
CA ALA A 200 -10.37 3.68 1.22
C ALA A 200 -10.45 2.29 1.85
N ILE A 201 -11.13 1.33 1.22
CA ILE A 201 -11.19 -0.07 1.68
C ILE A 201 -9.79 -0.67 1.75
N LEU A 202 -8.98 -0.51 0.69
CA LEU A 202 -7.60 -0.97 0.67
C LEU A 202 -6.76 -0.31 1.76
N LYS A 203 -6.99 0.99 2.03
CA LYS A 203 -6.28 1.72 3.07
C LYS A 203 -6.64 1.22 4.47
N ILE A 204 -7.93 0.98 4.75
CA ILE A 204 -8.37 0.37 6.02
C ILE A 204 -7.68 -0.98 6.18
N ALA A 205 -7.68 -1.83 5.14
CA ALA A 205 -7.00 -3.13 5.18
C ALA A 205 -5.50 -3.00 5.46
N GLN A 206 -4.84 -2.01 4.84
CA GLN A 206 -3.43 -1.73 5.06
C GLN A 206 -3.15 -1.28 6.49
N GLN A 207 -4.00 -0.40 7.05
CA GLN A 207 -3.86 0.09 8.41
C GLN A 207 -4.15 -1.02 9.43
N MET A 208 -5.17 -1.86 9.22
CA MET A 208 -5.44 -3.04 10.05
C MET A 208 -4.23 -3.95 10.13
N ARG A 209 -3.60 -4.23 8.98
CA ARG A 209 -2.36 -5.02 8.93
C ARG A 209 -1.21 -4.34 9.66
N ALA A 210 -1.06 -3.02 9.51
CA ALA A 210 -0.02 -2.26 10.21
C ALA A 210 -0.21 -2.24 11.73
N HIS A 211 -1.45 -2.31 12.23
CA HIS A 211 -1.73 -2.43 13.65
C HIS A 211 -1.40 -3.81 14.24
N GLY A 212 -1.26 -4.85 13.40
CA GLY A 212 -0.95 -6.20 13.86
C GLY A 212 -2.05 -6.84 14.72
N ARG A 213 -3.25 -6.27 14.73
CA ARG A 213 -4.42 -6.81 15.45
C ARG A 213 -5.33 -7.56 14.47
N GLY A 214 -5.93 -8.66 14.93
CA GLY A 214 -6.86 -9.45 14.12
C GLY A 214 -8.07 -8.63 13.69
N GLY A 215 -8.60 -8.88 12.51
CA GLY A 215 -9.80 -8.22 12.01
C GLY A 215 -10.12 -8.64 10.58
N THR A 216 -11.38 -8.47 10.18
CA THR A 216 -11.88 -8.84 8.86
C THR A 216 -12.62 -7.67 8.26
N ILE A 217 -12.33 -7.35 7.00
CA ILE A 217 -13.15 -6.42 6.21
C ILE A 217 -14.15 -7.23 5.40
N LEU A 218 -15.43 -6.89 5.54
CA LEU A 218 -16.51 -7.45 4.76
C LEU A 218 -17.07 -6.35 3.86
N VAL A 219 -16.98 -6.54 2.54
CA VAL A 219 -17.67 -5.68 1.57
C VAL A 219 -19.00 -6.35 1.27
N VAL A 220 -20.09 -5.71 1.70
CA VAL A 220 -21.44 -6.28 1.70
C VAL A 220 -22.39 -5.45 0.83
N PRO A 221 -23.47 -6.05 0.29
CA PRO A 221 -24.55 -5.31 -0.33
C PRO A 221 -25.20 -4.31 0.65
N GLU A 222 -25.88 -3.29 0.14
CA GLU A 222 -26.55 -2.27 0.96
C GLU A 222 -27.68 -2.84 1.84
N ASN A 223 -28.28 -3.97 1.43
CA ASN A 223 -29.30 -4.62 2.24
C ASN A 223 -28.71 -5.15 3.56
N LYS A 224 -29.50 -5.15 4.65
CA LYS A 224 -29.04 -5.62 5.97
C LYS A 224 -29.14 -7.13 6.17
N ASN A 225 -29.45 -7.90 5.12
CA ASN A 225 -29.68 -9.34 5.26
C ASN A 225 -28.43 -10.09 5.72
N TRP A 226 -27.24 -9.61 5.33
CA TRP A 226 -25.97 -10.18 5.78
C TRP A 226 -25.78 -10.12 7.31
N MET A 227 -26.43 -9.19 8.00
CA MET A 227 -26.32 -9.07 9.47
C MET A 227 -26.88 -10.30 10.18
N GLN A 228 -27.83 -11.02 9.56
CA GLN A 228 -28.38 -12.27 10.09
C GLN A 228 -27.34 -13.39 10.17
N SER A 229 -26.28 -13.30 9.37
CA SER A 229 -25.17 -14.26 9.35
C SER A 229 -24.11 -13.99 10.42
N ILE A 230 -24.20 -12.87 11.15
CA ILE A 230 -23.24 -12.50 12.19
C ILE A 230 -23.77 -12.94 13.57
N LYS A 231 -23.01 -13.80 14.26
CA LYS A 231 -23.34 -14.25 15.61
C LYS A 231 -23.04 -13.17 16.65
N ALA A 232 -24.00 -12.91 17.54
CA ALA A 232 -23.92 -11.96 18.66
C ALA A 232 -22.98 -12.47 19.78
N PRO A 233 -22.45 -11.57 20.65
CA PRO A 233 -22.78 -10.15 20.78
C PRO A 233 -21.82 -9.20 20.03
N ILE A 234 -22.39 -8.34 19.19
CA ILE A 234 -21.72 -7.15 18.65
C ILE A 234 -21.82 -6.07 19.73
N LYS A 235 -20.68 -5.68 20.32
CA LYS A 235 -20.63 -4.75 21.46
C LYS A 235 -20.51 -3.30 21.00
N TYR A 236 -19.87 -3.07 19.87
CA TYR A 236 -19.65 -1.74 19.32
C TYR A 236 -20.11 -1.72 17.87
N THR A 237 -21.05 -0.83 17.55
CA THR A 237 -21.50 -0.56 16.19
C THR A 237 -21.24 0.89 15.85
N GLY A 238 -20.67 1.15 14.68
CA GLY A 238 -20.41 2.50 14.21
C GLY A 238 -20.41 2.57 12.69
N GLY A 239 -20.09 3.74 12.17
CA GLY A 239 -19.88 3.96 10.74
C GLY A 239 -19.27 5.34 10.53
N ALA A 240 -18.65 5.55 9.38
CA ALA A 240 -18.11 6.84 8.99
C ALA A 240 -18.52 7.17 7.55
N ASN A 241 -19.19 8.30 7.35
CA ASN A 241 -19.41 8.88 6.02
C ASN A 241 -18.28 9.86 5.74
N PHE A 242 -17.30 9.42 4.96
CA PHE A 242 -16.16 10.25 4.56
C PHE A 242 -15.99 10.31 3.04
N LEU A 243 -16.95 9.78 2.27
CA LEU A 243 -16.99 9.80 0.80
C LEU A 243 -18.41 10.07 0.27
N ASP A 244 -19.20 10.85 0.99
CA ASP A 244 -20.50 11.29 0.49
C ASP A 244 -20.31 12.50 -0.44
N ALA A 245 -20.98 12.46 -1.60
CA ALA A 245 -20.92 13.49 -2.61
C ALA A 245 -21.37 14.88 -2.10
N GLU A 246 -22.17 14.94 -1.03
CA GLU A 246 -22.58 16.20 -0.39
C GLU A 246 -21.52 16.79 0.55
N SER A 247 -20.56 15.97 1.00
CA SER A 247 -19.49 16.34 1.94
C SER A 247 -18.15 16.63 1.26
N THR A 248 -18.03 16.35 -0.04
CA THR A 248 -16.79 16.54 -0.81
C THR A 248 -16.96 17.73 -1.76
N PRO A 249 -16.16 18.79 -1.68
CA PRO A 249 -16.25 19.95 -2.57
C PRO A 249 -15.64 19.66 -3.96
N ILE A 250 -15.92 18.48 -4.52
CA ILE A 250 -15.58 18.19 -5.92
C ILE A 250 -16.70 18.85 -6.73
N ALA A 251 -16.37 19.95 -7.40
CA ALA A 251 -17.28 20.61 -8.32
C ALA A 251 -17.88 19.55 -9.26
N ARG A 252 -19.22 19.51 -9.37
CA ARG A 252 -19.88 18.62 -10.30
C ARG A 252 -19.39 18.99 -11.70
N PRO A 253 -18.70 18.11 -12.44
CA PRO A 253 -18.36 18.40 -13.82
C PRO A 253 -19.68 18.57 -14.58
N SER A 254 -19.76 19.64 -15.37
CA SER A 254 -20.91 19.93 -16.21
C SER A 254 -21.17 18.75 -17.15
N ASP A 255 -22.44 18.34 -17.22
CA ASP A 255 -22.95 17.27 -18.07
C ASP A 255 -22.68 17.59 -19.55
N ASP A 256 -21.49 17.25 -20.07
CA ASP A 256 -21.35 16.77 -21.44
C ASP A 256 -19.99 16.10 -21.67
N HIS A 257 -20.03 15.03 -22.48
CA HIS A 257 -18.92 14.23 -23.01
C HIS A 257 -18.41 13.05 -22.14
N ALA A 258 -18.94 11.86 -22.47
CA ALA A 258 -18.42 10.58 -22.03
C ALA A 258 -17.09 10.23 -22.71
N GLY A 259 -16.01 10.08 -21.94
CA GLY A 259 -14.73 9.64 -22.49
C GLY A 259 -13.54 9.81 -21.54
N ILE A 260 -12.46 9.10 -21.83
CA ILE A 260 -11.18 9.05 -21.10
C ILE A 260 -10.60 10.45 -20.78
N ASP A 261 -10.99 11.47 -21.53
CA ASP A 261 -10.58 12.86 -21.36
C ASP A 261 -10.98 13.46 -20.00
N GLN A 262 -12.10 13.04 -19.41
CA GLN A 262 -12.50 13.48 -18.07
C GLN A 262 -11.48 13.09 -16.98
N ILE A 263 -10.78 11.97 -17.14
CA ILE A 263 -9.81 11.48 -16.14
C ILE A 263 -8.47 12.18 -16.29
N ASN A 264 -8.02 12.42 -17.51
CA ASN A 264 -6.80 13.21 -17.74
C ASN A 264 -7.02 14.65 -17.28
N GLN A 265 -8.20 15.22 -17.56
CA GLN A 265 -8.60 16.54 -17.05
C GLN A 265 -8.74 16.54 -15.53
N LEU A 266 -9.23 15.47 -14.90
CA LEU A 266 -9.22 15.30 -13.44
C LEU A 266 -7.81 15.15 -12.86
N ILE A 267 -6.89 14.48 -13.56
CA ILE A 267 -5.48 14.34 -13.17
C ILE A 267 -4.76 15.67 -13.30
N ASP A 268 -5.06 16.44 -14.34
CA ASP A 268 -4.57 17.79 -14.54
C ASP A 268 -5.18 18.79 -13.53
N GLU A 269 -6.45 18.62 -13.15
CA GLU A 269 -7.10 19.35 -12.06
C GLU A 269 -6.56 18.94 -10.67
N MET A 270 -6.18 17.67 -10.48
CA MET A 270 -5.43 17.22 -9.30
C MET A 270 -3.99 17.78 -9.29
N ASN A 271 -3.47 18.21 -10.44
CA ASN A 271 -2.11 18.76 -10.61
C ASN A 271 -2.02 20.30 -10.54
N LEU A 272 -3.13 21.07 -10.45
CA LEU A 272 -3.11 22.55 -10.39
C LEU A 272 -4.16 23.13 -9.40
N PRO A 273 -4.13 24.45 -9.11
CA PRO A 273 -3.78 25.08 -7.82
C PRO A 273 -4.75 24.89 -6.62
N HIS A 274 -5.82 24.07 -6.73
CA HIS A 274 -6.71 23.70 -5.60
C HIS A 274 -6.14 22.59 -4.70
N GLN A 275 -4.85 22.30 -4.86
CA GLN A 275 -4.09 21.24 -4.20
C GLN A 275 -4.29 21.18 -2.69
N LYS A 276 -4.38 22.33 -2.00
CA LYS A 276 -4.44 22.36 -0.52
C LYS A 276 -5.74 21.80 0.04
N ASP A 277 -6.90 22.18 -0.51
CA ASP A 277 -8.20 21.74 -0.02
C ASP A 277 -8.43 20.26 -0.34
N TRP A 278 -7.97 19.82 -1.50
CA TRP A 278 -8.01 18.42 -1.91
C TRP A 278 -7.06 17.55 -1.08
N ILE A 279 -5.78 17.96 -0.91
CA ILE A 279 -4.82 17.28 -0.04
C ILE A 279 -5.37 17.19 1.38
N HIS A 280 -5.95 18.26 1.91
CA HIS A 280 -6.51 18.27 3.26
C HIS A 280 -7.71 17.33 3.39
N THR A 281 -8.65 17.36 2.44
CA THR A 281 -9.80 16.44 2.40
C THR A 281 -9.32 14.98 2.33
N TRP A 282 -8.26 14.71 1.56
CA TRP A 282 -7.67 13.37 1.48
C TRP A 282 -6.92 12.95 2.71
N GLN A 283 -6.16 13.85 3.34
CA GLN A 283 -5.55 13.61 4.63
C GLN A 283 -6.61 13.26 5.67
N GLN A 284 -7.76 13.92 5.66
CA GLN A 284 -8.89 13.57 6.50
C GLN A 284 -9.42 12.17 6.20
N VAL A 285 -9.63 11.79 4.93
CA VAL A 285 -10.02 10.42 4.55
C VAL A 285 -9.01 9.39 5.04
N GLN A 286 -7.71 9.63 4.84
CA GLN A 286 -6.64 8.74 5.30
C GLN A 286 -6.64 8.60 6.83
N GLN A 287 -6.84 9.70 7.56
CA GLN A 287 -6.98 9.68 9.01
C GLN A 287 -8.20 8.89 9.47
N GLN A 288 -9.35 9.03 8.79
CA GLN A 288 -10.55 8.25 9.10
C GLN A 288 -10.33 6.76 8.82
N CYS A 289 -9.73 6.39 7.69
CA CYS A 289 -9.35 5.00 7.42
C CYS A 289 -8.44 4.42 8.51
N SER A 290 -7.48 5.21 9.02
CA SER A 290 -6.62 4.80 10.14
C SER A 290 -7.41 4.65 11.45
N ARG A 291 -8.35 5.56 11.75
CA ARG A 291 -9.21 5.48 12.94
C ARG A 291 -10.13 4.26 12.90
N ILE A 292 -10.77 3.98 11.76
CA ILE A 292 -11.60 2.79 11.56
C ILE A 292 -10.76 1.53 11.75
N ALA A 293 -9.57 1.48 11.16
CA ALA A 293 -8.68 0.34 11.31
C ALA A 293 -8.24 0.10 12.76
N ARG A 294 -8.11 1.14 13.59
CA ARG A 294 -7.80 0.98 15.03
C ARG A 294 -8.92 0.29 15.79
N LEU A 295 -10.17 0.36 15.33
CA LEU A 295 -11.29 -0.32 15.97
C LEU A 295 -11.19 -1.84 15.86
N THR A 296 -10.36 -2.37 14.94
CA THR A 296 -10.08 -3.82 14.91
C THR A 296 -9.20 -4.29 16.06
N ALA A 297 -8.64 -3.38 16.86
CA ALA A 297 -7.99 -3.74 18.12
C ALA A 297 -9.00 -4.10 19.23
N VAL A 298 -10.30 -3.81 19.04
CA VAL A 298 -11.35 -4.02 20.04
C VAL A 298 -12.19 -5.24 19.67
N ASP A 299 -12.38 -6.14 20.62
CA ASP A 299 -13.24 -7.31 20.44
C ASP A 299 -14.73 -6.92 20.32
N GLY A 300 -15.40 -7.46 19.30
CA GLY A 300 -16.82 -7.24 19.05
C GLY A 300 -17.20 -5.90 18.42
N ALA A 301 -16.27 -5.23 17.74
CA ALA A 301 -16.56 -4.03 16.94
C ALA A 301 -17.01 -4.38 15.51
N LEU A 302 -18.10 -3.73 15.06
CA LEU A 302 -18.61 -3.75 13.69
C LEU A 302 -18.75 -2.30 13.21
N VAL A 303 -18.01 -1.92 12.18
CA VAL A 303 -17.84 -0.52 11.74
C VAL A 303 -18.07 -0.42 10.24
#